data_AF-A0A090IA02-F1
#
_entry.id   AF-A0A090IA02-F1
#
_cell.length_a   1.000
_cell.length_b   1.000
_cell.length_c   1.000
_cell.angle_alpha   90.00
_cell.angle_beta   90.00
_cell.angle_gamma   90.00
#
_symmetry.space_group_name_H-M   'P 1'
#
loop_
_entity.id
_entity.type
_entity.pdbx_description
1 polymer ?
#
loop_
_entity_poly.entity_id
_entity_poly.type
_entity_poly.pdbx_seq_one_letter_code
_entity_poly.pdbx_strand_id
1 'polypeptide(L)' 'MGNELWLALAIVLIIEGVMPMLMPKQWQKMLFIITQQPTDKVRKYAGCLVVIGIVLLITF' A
#
# COMPACT_ATOMS: atom_id res chain seq x y z
N MET A 1 -20.05 7.94 13.08
CA MET A 1 -19.91 7.27 11.77
C MET A 1 -19.10 8.05 10.73
N GLY A 2 -18.57 9.26 11.01
CA GLY A 2 -17.63 9.96 10.10
C GLY A 2 -16.17 9.96 10.55
N ASN A 3 -15.91 9.82 11.85
CA ASN A 3 -14.55 9.89 12.41
C ASN A 3 -13.70 8.63 12.14
N GLU A 4 -14.33 7.46 12.03
CA GLU A 4 -13.62 6.17 11.91
C GLU A 4 -12.92 6.03 10.55
N LEU A 5 -13.53 6.52 9.47
CA LEU A 5 -12.92 6.60 8.15
C LEU A 5 -11.72 7.55 8.13
N TRP A 6 -11.85 8.72 8.75
CA TRP A 6 -10.74 9.67 8.88
C TRP A 6 -9.60 9.12 9.74
N LEU A 7 -9.92 8.37 10.80
CA LEU A 7 -8.95 7.70 11.64
C LEU A 7 -8.21 6.58 10.88
N ALA A 8 -8.94 5.74 10.15
CA ALA A 8 -8.35 4.67 9.33
C ALA A 8 -7.43 5.26 8.24
N LEU A 9 -7.87 6.33 7.58
CA LEU A 9 -7.06 7.05 6.58
C LEU A 9 -5.79 7.65 7.21
N ALA A 10 -5.89 8.25 8.40
CA ALA A 10 -4.74 8.79 9.13
C ALA A 10 -3.72 7.70 9.46
N ILE A 11 -4.18 6.53 9.92
CA ILE A 11 -3.31 5.39 10.23
C ILE A 11 -2.61 4.86 8.97
N VAL A 12 -3.34 4.70 7.86
CA VAL A 12 -2.77 4.27 6.58
C VAL A 12 -1.70 5.24 6.09
N LEU A 13 -1.96 6.55 6.17
CA LEU A 13 -0.99 7.59 5.81
C LEU A 13 0.25 7.58 6.69
N ILE A 14 0.10 7.37 8.00
CA ILE A 14 1.24 7.25 8.92
C ILE A 14 2.08 6.02 8.54
N ILE A 15 1.47 4.85 8.31
CA ILE A 15 2.19 3.63 7.97
C ILE A 15 2.93 3.78 6.63
N GLU A 16 2.27 4.30 5.60
CA GLU A 16 2.88 4.56 4.29
C GLU A 16 4.01 5.60 4.36
N GLY A 17 3.87 6.63 5.21
CA GLY A 17 4.88 7.67 5.39
C GLY A 17 6.07 7.26 6.27
N VAL A 18 5.89 6.31 7.19
CA VAL A 18 6.95 5.85 8.09
C VAL A 18 8.06 5.10 7.34
N MET A 19 7.71 4.28 6.34
CA MET A 19 8.68 3.52 5.54
C MET A 19 9.73 4.39 4.82
N PRO A 20 9.34 5.43 4.04
CA PRO A 20 10.29 6.35 3.41
C PRO A 20 11.03 7.23 4.42
N MET A 21 10.43 7.56 5.56
CA MET A 21 11.05 8.39 6.59
C MET A 21 12.13 7.63 7.38
N LEU A 22 11.89 6.36 7.71
CA LEU A 22 12.82 5.53 8.48
C LEU A 22 13.97 4.98 7.62
N MET A 23 13.69 4.57 6.37
CA MET A 23 14.67 3.89 5.51
C MET A 23 14.61 4.36 4.04
N PRO A 24 14.95 5.63 3.76
CA PRO A 24 14.75 6.23 2.43
C PRO A 24 15.53 5.50 1.32
N LYS A 25 16.76 5.06 1.59
CA LYS A 25 17.60 4.35 0.61
C LYS A 25 17.04 2.97 0.25
N GLN A 26 16.52 2.24 1.24
CA GLN A 26 15.94 0.91 1.01
C GLN A 26 14.61 1.02 0.29
N TRP A 27 13.79 2.01 0.68
CA TRP A 27 12.55 2.34 0.00
C TRP A 27 12.77 2.66 -1.48
N GLN A 28 13.73 3.54 -1.80
CA GLN A 28 14.08 3.86 -3.19
C GLN A 28 14.56 2.62 -3.97
N LYS A 29 15.40 1.78 -3.35
CA LYS A 29 15.86 0.54 -3.97
C LYS A 29 14.69 -0.42 -4.25
N MET A 30 13.74 -0.54 -3.33
CA MET A 30 12.54 -1.35 -3.49
C MET A 30 11.70 -0.85 -4.66
N LEU A 31 11.43 0.46 -4.74
CA LEU A 31 10.70 1.06 -5.85
C LEU A 31 11.42 0.82 -7.19
N PHE A 32 12.75 0.94 -7.23
CA PHE A 32 13.54 0.68 -8.42
C PHE A 32 13.50 -0.79 -8.88
N ILE A 33 13.39 -1.73 -7.94
CA ILE A 33 13.20 -3.14 -8.26
C ILE A 33 11.80 -3.34 -8.85
N ILE A 34 10.76 -2.71 -8.28
CA ILE A 34 9.37 -2.83 -8.73
C ILE A 34 9.20 -2.24 -10.14
N THR A 35 9.80 -1.08 -10.43
CA THR A 35 9.71 -0.44 -11.76
C THR A 35 10.43 -1.21 -12.86
N GLN A 36 11.41 -2.05 -12.51
CA GLN A 36 12.10 -2.94 -13.45
C GLN A 36 11.37 -4.27 -13.67
N GLN A 37 10.35 -4.59 -12.89
CA GLN A 37 9.55 -5.80 -13.12
C GLN A 37 8.60 -5.61 -14.31
N PRO A 38 8.34 -6.68 -15.09
CA PRO A 38 7.37 -6.61 -16.17
C PRO A 38 5.98 -6.23 -15.65
N THR A 39 5.29 -5.40 -16.41
CA THR A 39 4.02 -4.75 -16.02
C THR A 39 2.94 -5.75 -15.59
N ASP A 40 2.94 -6.96 -16.17
CA ASP A 40 2.04 -8.06 -15.81
C ASP A 40 2.20 -8.54 -14.36
N LYS A 41 3.44 -8.56 -13.85
CA LYS A 41 3.70 -8.97 -12.45
C LYS A 41 3.25 -7.89 -11.49
N VAL A 42 3.55 -6.63 -11.79
CA VAL A 42 3.12 -5.48 -10.99
C VAL A 42 1.59 -5.41 -10.91
N ARG A 43 0.88 -5.62 -12.03
CA ARG A 43 -0.59 -5.68 -12.06
C ARG A 43 -1.16 -6.83 -11.21
N LYS A 44 -0.51 -7.99 -11.16
CA LYS A 44 -0.95 -9.12 -10.32
C LYS A 44 -0.79 -8.82 -8.84
N TYR A 45 0.33 -8.20 -8.44
CA TYR A 45 0.54 -7.78 -7.05
C TYR A 45 -0.47 -6.70 -6.63
N ALA A 46 -0.66 -5.67 -7.47
CA ALA A 46 -1.66 -4.63 -7.22
C ALA A 46 -3.09 -5.19 -7.18
N GLY A 47 -3.43 -6.10 -8.11
CA GLY A 47 -4.74 -6.75 -8.16
C GLY A 47 -5.03 -7.59 -6.92
N CYS A 48 -4.06 -8.35 -6.42
CA CYS A 48 -4.21 -9.10 -5.17
C CYS A 48 -4.50 -8.18 -3.99
N LEU A 49 -3.79 -7.06 -3.89
CA LEU A 49 -3.99 -6.05 -2.85
C LEU A 49 -5.40 -5.43 -2.89
N VAL A 50 -5.88 -5.10 -4.08
CA VAL A 50 -7.25 -4.59 -4.29
C VAL A 50 -8.30 -5.64 -3.91
N VAL A 51 -8.10 -6.90 -4.31
CA VAL A 51 -9.03 -7.99 -3.96
C VAL A 51 -9.11 -8.20 -2.46
N ILE A 52 -7.97 -8.22 -1.76
CA ILE A 52 -7.94 -8.35 -0.29
C ILE A 52 -8.67 -7.18 0.36
N GLY A 53 -8.43 -5.94 -0.11
CA GLY A 53 -9.13 -4.76 0.40
C GLY A 53 -10.65 -4.82 0.19
N ILE A 54 -11.09 -5.30 -0.98
CA ILE A 54 -12.52 -5.50 -1.28
C ILE A 54 -13.12 -6.58 -0.37
N VAL A 55 -12.42 -7.70 -0.16
CA VAL A 55 -12.90 -8.77 0.73
C VAL A 55 -13.05 -8.24 2.15
N LEU A 56 -12.08 -7.47 2.65
CA LEU A 56 -12.17 -6.85 3.98
C LEU A 56 -13.35 -5.88 4.07
N LEU A 57 -13.54 -5.02 3.05
CA LEU A 57 -14.67 -4.08 3.01
C LEU A 57 -16.03 -4.77 2.96
N ILE A 58 -16.15 -5.90 2.28
CA ILE A 58 -17.41 -6.65 2.20
C ILE A 58 -17.65 -7.45 3.50
N THR A 59 -16.58 -7.90 4.17
CA THR A 59 -16.67 -8.75 5.36
C THR A 59 -16.95 -7.95 6.64
N PHE A 60 -16.45 -6.71 6.74
CA PHE A 60 -16.57 -5.82 7.90
C PHE A 60 -17.49 -4.64 7.59
#